data_AF-A0AAV9ZV09-F1
#
_entry.id   AF-A0AAV9ZV09-F1
#
_cell.length_a   1.000
_cell.length_b   1.000
_cell.length_c   1.000
_cell.angle_alpha   90.00
_cell.angle_beta   90.00
_cell.angle_gamma   90.00
#
_symmetry.space_group_name_H-M   'P 1'
#
loop_
_entity.id
_entity.type
_entity.pdbx_description
1 polymer ?
#
loop_
_entity_poly.entity_id
_entity_poly.type
_entity_poly.pdbx_seq_one_letter_code
_entity_poly.pdbx_strand_id
1 'polypeptide(L)'
;MENWPVYSNEGQEALHEMRGRFRVVPLPAYDKPGGDIIPPSRYCAALKGAVVEVAVALTYWDIPPRADQGGRSAFAADIERLAVLSQETAPCLLKFVPSLRALHG
;
A
#
# COMPACT_ATOMS: atom_id res chain seq x y z
N MET A 1 13.37 2.17 12.18
CA MET A 1 12.24 1.22 12.25
C MET A 1 11.43 1.39 13.54
N GLU A 2 11.85 2.24 14.47
CA GLU A 2 10.99 2.64 15.60
C GLU A 2 9.71 3.31 15.09
N ASN A 3 8.56 2.99 15.72
CA ASN A 3 7.22 3.47 15.40
C ASN A 3 6.59 2.99 14.07
N TRP A 4 7.05 1.86 13.50
CA TRP A 4 6.30 1.24 12.41
C TRP A 4 4.97 0.66 12.92
N PRO A 5 3.86 0.87 12.18
CA PRO A 5 2.52 0.45 12.60
C PRO A 5 2.36 -1.05 12.43
N VAL A 6 2.91 -1.82 13.36
CA VAL A 6 2.79 -3.28 13.38
C VAL A 6 2.01 -3.70 14.61
N TYR A 7 0.86 -4.31 14.36
CA TYR A 7 -0.14 -4.61 15.39
C TYR A 7 -0.19 -6.09 15.77
N SER A 8 0.41 -6.98 14.97
CA SER A 8 0.51 -8.41 15.27
C SER A 8 1.82 -8.75 15.96
N ASN A 9 1.80 -9.80 16.79
CA ASN A 9 2.97 -10.27 17.51
C ASN A 9 4.06 -10.77 16.55
N GLU A 10 3.66 -11.52 15.53
CA GLU A 10 4.58 -12.06 14.51
C GLU A 10 5.26 -10.92 13.74
N GLY A 11 4.52 -9.83 13.48
CA GLY A 11 5.07 -8.67 12.83
C GLY A 11 6.08 -7.93 13.72
N GLN A 12 5.84 -7.88 15.04
CA GLN A 12 6.77 -7.26 15.99
C GLN A 12 8.08 -8.05 16.09
N GLU A 13 8.01 -9.38 16.10
CA GLU A 13 9.17 -10.27 16.06
C GLU A 13 9.98 -10.05 14.77
N ALA A 14 9.31 -10.05 13.61
CA ALA A 14 9.97 -9.78 12.33
C ALA A 14 10.64 -8.39 12.31
N LEU A 15 9.97 -7.36 12.84
CA LEU A 15 10.53 -6.01 12.98
C LEU A 15 11.79 -5.99 13.84
N HIS A 16 11.79 -6.74 14.94
CA HIS A 16 12.94 -6.86 15.83
C HIS A 16 14.12 -7.52 15.10
N GLU A 17 13.89 -8.61 14.37
CA GLU A 17 14.93 -9.28 13.57
C GLU A 17 15.52 -8.40 12.47
N MET A 18 14.70 -7.52 11.90
CA MET A 18 15.14 -6.60 10.84
C MET A 18 15.96 -5.42 11.38
N ARG A 19 15.86 -5.11 12.68
CA ARG A 19 16.50 -3.94 13.29
C ARG A 19 18.02 -4.02 13.15
N GLY A 20 18.63 -2.96 12.64
CA GLY A 20 20.09 -2.87 12.45
C GLY A 20 20.64 -3.61 11.23
N ARG A 21 19.84 -4.45 10.55
CA ARG A 21 20.24 -5.18 9.33
C ARG A 21 19.73 -4.54 8.05
N PHE A 22 18.59 -3.85 8.12
CA PHE A 22 17.93 -3.27 6.96
C PHE A 22 17.66 -1.78 7.14
N ARG A 23 17.71 -1.04 6.03
CA ARG A 23 17.32 0.37 5.96
C ARG A 23 15.98 0.49 5.25
N VAL A 24 15.08 1.27 5.84
CA VAL A 24 13.81 1.62 5.19
C VAL A 24 14.11 2.61 4.06
N VAL A 25 13.71 2.25 2.85
CA VAL A 25 13.70 3.15 1.68
C VAL A 25 12.24 3.54 1.44
N PRO A 26 11.83 4.77 1.80
CA PRO A 26 10.44 5.20 1.60
C PRO A 26 10.15 5.33 0.11
N LEU A 27 8.99 4.82 -0.32
CA LEU A 27 8.46 5.10 -1.65
C LEU A 27 8.27 6.61 -1.79
N PRO A 28 8.73 7.25 -2.88
CA PRO A 28 8.49 8.68 -3.11
C PRO A 28 7.00 8.98 -3.20
N ALA A 29 6.55 9.94 -2.40
CA ALA A 29 5.20 10.48 -2.46
C ALA A 29 5.25 11.96 -2.85
N TYR A 30 4.27 12.43 -3.62
CA TYR A 30 4.23 13.80 -4.15
C TYR A 30 3.01 14.55 -3.61
N ASP A 31 3.16 15.84 -3.36
CA ASP A 31 2.10 16.70 -2.83
C ASP A 31 0.94 16.91 -3.83
N LYS A 32 1.24 16.76 -5.12
CA LYS A 32 0.30 16.73 -6.24
C LYS A 32 0.91 15.98 -7.43
N PRO A 33 0.12 15.60 -8.45
CA PRO A 33 0.67 15.06 -9.69
C PRO A 33 1.67 16.05 -10.32
N GLY A 34 2.91 15.59 -10.55
CA GLY A 34 4.00 16.43 -11.05
C GLY A 34 4.53 17.48 -10.07
N GLY A 35 4.19 17.36 -8.78
CA GLY A 35 4.60 18.26 -7.72
C GLY A 35 5.92 17.88 -7.05
N ASP A 36 6.13 18.42 -5.85
CA ASP A 36 7.34 18.20 -5.06
C ASP A 36 7.22 16.92 -4.24
N ILE A 37 8.38 16.29 -3.97
CA ILE A 37 8.45 15.13 -3.09
C ILE A 37 8.11 15.54 -1.66
N ILE A 38 7.10 14.89 -1.08
CA ILE A 38 6.79 14.99 0.32
C ILE A 38 7.97 14.39 1.10
N PRO A 39 8.53 15.06 2.10
CA PRO A 39 9.56 14.45 2.93
C PRO A 39 8.96 13.29 3.74
N PRO A 40 9.65 12.14 3.91
CA PRO A 40 9.14 10.99 4.65
C PRO A 40 8.63 11.31 6.06
N SER A 41 9.21 12.30 6.73
CA SER A 41 8.77 12.80 8.04
C SER A 41 7.33 13.34 8.06
N ARG A 42 6.79 13.73 6.89
CA ARG A 42 5.42 14.27 6.74
C ARG A 42 4.43 13.25 6.19
N TYR A 43 4.85 12.02 5.86
CA TYR A 43 3.97 11.03 5.22
C TYR A 43 2.71 10.74 6.02
N CYS A 44 2.82 10.54 7.33
CA CYS A 44 1.64 10.26 8.15
C CYS A 44 0.61 11.40 8.12
N ALA A 45 1.05 12.65 8.09
CA ALA A 45 0.15 13.80 8.04
C ALA A 45 -0.41 14.04 6.62
N ALA A 46 0.41 13.78 5.60
CA ALA A 46 0.06 14.06 4.21
C ALA A 46 -0.77 12.96 3.54
N LEU A 47 -0.52 11.69 3.88
CA LEU A 47 -1.08 10.54 3.16
C LEU A 47 -2.23 9.86 3.90
N LYS A 48 -2.29 9.97 5.23
CA LYS A 48 -3.34 9.29 6.01
C LYS A 48 -4.70 9.93 5.72
N GLY A 49 -5.59 9.14 5.12
CA GLY A 49 -6.92 9.61 4.71
C GLY A 49 -6.94 10.44 3.42
N ALA A 50 -5.79 10.61 2.75
CA ALA A 50 -5.74 11.34 1.49
C ALA A 50 -6.23 10.48 0.33
N VAL A 51 -6.91 11.12 -0.61
CA VAL A 51 -7.14 10.55 -1.94
C VAL A 51 -5.86 10.75 -2.74
N VAL A 52 -5.30 9.65 -3.26
CA VAL A 52 -4.03 9.65 -3.98
C VAL A 52 -4.19 9.04 -5.36
N GLU A 53 -3.45 9.58 -6.32
CA GLU A 53 -3.15 8.92 -7.59
C GLU A 53 -1.98 7.95 -7.35
N VAL A 54 -2.16 6.68 -7.75
CA VAL A 54 -1.09 5.69 -7.74
C VAL A 54 -0.84 5.24 -9.18
N ALA A 55 0.39 5.42 -9.66
CA ALA A 55 0.84 4.82 -10.91
C ALA A 55 1.55 3.51 -10.59
N VAL A 56 1.16 2.43 -11.26
CA VAL A 56 1.77 1.11 -11.12
C VAL A 56 2.21 0.59 -12.48
N ALA A 57 3.38 -0.04 -12.52
CA ALA A 57 3.76 -0.92 -13.61
C ALA A 57 3.20 -2.31 -13.31
N LEU A 58 2.30 -2.80 -14.18
CA LEU A 58 1.71 -4.12 -14.04
C LEU A 58 2.45 -5.11 -14.93
N THR A 59 3.08 -6.12 -14.32
CA THR A 59 3.64 -7.26 -15.02
C THR A 59 2.72 -8.46 -14.87
N TYR A 60 2.36 -9.06 -16.00
CA TYR A 60 1.54 -10.26 -16.06
C TYR A 60 2.35 -11.44 -16.58
N TRP A 61 2.23 -12.58 -15.91
CA TRP A 61 2.73 -13.85 -16.39
C TRP A 61 1.58 -14.85 -16.49
N ASP A 62 1.32 -15.29 -17.71
CA ASP A 62 0.50 -16.45 -17.97
C ASP A 62 1.37 -17.70 -17.81
N ILE A 63 1.09 -18.51 -16.78
CA ILE A 63 1.84 -19.73 -16.50
C ILE A 63 0.99 -20.90 -16.99
N PRO A 64 1.39 -21.54 -18.11
CA PRO A 64 0.60 -22.61 -18.69
C PRO A 64 0.50 -23.82 -17.75
N PRO A 65 -0.55 -24.64 -17.92
CA PRO A 65 -0.72 -25.86 -17.13
C PRO A 65 0.48 -26.80 -17.27
N ARG A 66 0.79 -27.52 -16.19
CA ARG A 66 1.71 -28.66 -16.18
C ARG A 66 0.90 -29.95 -16.08
N ALA A 67 1.53 -31.08 -16.37
CA ALA A 67 0.86 -32.39 -16.45
C ALA A 67 0.00 -32.75 -15.22
N ASP A 68 0.33 -32.18 -14.06
CA ASP A 68 -0.29 -32.39 -12.75
C ASP A 68 -0.97 -31.14 -12.15
N GLN A 69 -0.93 -29.98 -12.84
CA GLN A 69 -1.40 -28.69 -12.30
C GLN A 69 -2.11 -27.85 -13.36
N GLY A 70 -3.25 -27.26 -12.98
CA GLY A 70 -3.96 -26.29 -13.82
C GLY A 70 -3.09 -25.07 -14.15
N GLY A 71 -3.45 -24.37 -15.24
CA GLY A 71 -2.82 -23.10 -15.59
C GLY A 71 -3.05 -22.08 -14.47
N ARG A 72 -2.09 -21.17 -14.29
CA ARG A 72 -2.18 -20.11 -13.28
C ARG A 72 -1.70 -18.80 -13.84
N SER A 73 -2.30 -17.73 -13.35
CA SER A 73 -1.92 -16.37 -13.68
C SER A 73 -1.19 -15.75 -12.49
N ALA A 74 -0.09 -15.07 -12.75
CA ALA A 74 0.60 -14.26 -11.75
C ALA A 74 0.63 -12.80 -12.21
N PHE A 75 0.39 -11.89 -11.27
CA PHE A 75 0.46 -10.46 -11.49
C PHE A 75 1.40 -9.84 -10.45
N ALA A 76 2.27 -8.93 -10.88
CA ALA A 76 3.02 -8.05 -9.99
C ALA A 76 2.69 -6.61 -10.36
N ALA A 77 2.29 -5.82 -9.37
CA ALA A 77 2.04 -4.39 -9.52
C ALA A 77 3.12 -3.63 -8.75
N ASP A 78 4.08 -3.05 -9.47
CA ASP A 78 5.15 -2.25 -8.88
C ASP A 78 4.71 -0.78 -8.83
N ILE A 79 4.72 -0.18 -7.65
CA ILE A 79 4.34 1.22 -7.47
C ILE A 79 5.45 2.11 -7.99
N GLU A 80 5.15 2.89 -9.04
CA GLU A 80 6.09 3.85 -9.64
C GLU A 80 5.93 5.26 -9.06
N ARG A 81 4.69 5.66 -8.77
CA ARG A 81 4.38 7.01 -8.27
C ARG A 81 3.17 6.99 -7.35
N LEU A 82 3.24 7.83 -6.32
CA LEU A 82 2.13 8.11 -5.42
C LEU A 82 2.00 9.62 -5.24
N ALA A 83 0.88 10.22 -5.65
CA ALA A 83 0.66 11.67 -5.61
C ALA A 83 -0.67 12.02 -4.96
N VAL A 84 -0.69 13.01 -4.07
CA VAL A 84 -1.93 13.43 -3.39
C VAL A 84 -2.82 14.21 -4.37
N LEU A 85 -4.08 13.79 -4.50
CA LEU A 85 -5.08 14.51 -5.28
C LEU A 85 -5.90 15.45 -4.39
N SER A 86 -6.23 14.98 -3.19
CA SER A 86 -6.95 15.76 -2.18
C SER A 86 -6.70 15.18 -0.79
N GLN A 87 -6.53 16.04 0.21
CA GLN A 87 -6.69 15.62 1.60
C GLN A 87 -8.17 15.63 1.94
N GLU A 88 -8.82 14.48 1.94
CA GLU A 88 -10.10 14.38 2.62
C GLU A 88 -9.82 14.43 4.12
N THR A 89 -10.15 15.58 4.74
CA THR A 89 -10.29 15.68 6.20
C THR A 89 -11.53 14.87 6.62
N ALA A 90 -11.48 13.54 6.47
CA ALA A 90 -12.35 12.71 7.26
C ALA A 90 -11.80 12.75 8.70
N PRO A 91 -12.57 13.16 9.72
CA PRO A 91 -12.18 12.89 11.09
C PRO A 91 -11.90 11.38 11.18
N CYS A 92 -10.84 10.99 11.90
CA CYS A 92 -10.45 9.59 12.12
C CYS A 92 -11.56 8.78 12.82
N LEU A 93 -12.68 8.52 12.15
CA LEU A 93 -13.86 7.78 12.62
C LEU A 93 -14.68 7.35 11.40
N LEU A 94 -14.10 6.53 10.52
CA LEU A 94 -14.92 5.60 9.75
C LEU A 94 -14.71 4.22 10.35
N LYS A 95 -15.61 3.89 11.29
CA LYS A 95 -15.96 2.50 11.56
C LYS A 95 -16.25 1.85 10.22
N PHE A 96 -15.58 0.74 9.96
CA PHE A 96 -15.86 -0.16 8.86
C PHE A 96 -17.37 -0.44 8.83
N VAL A 97 -18.10 0.13 7.86
CA VAL A 97 -19.48 -0.26 7.57
C VAL A 97 -19.40 -1.15 6.33
N PRO A 98 -19.48 -2.48 6.46
CA PRO A 98 -19.68 -3.32 5.30
C PRO A 98 -21.15 -3.17 4.89
N SER A 99 -21.44 -2.25 3.97
CA SER A 99 -22.69 -2.31 3.22
C SER A 99 -22.44 -3.13 1.96
N LEU A 100 -22.49 -4.45 2.09
CA LEU A 100 -22.75 -5.30 0.94
C LEU A 100 -24.27 -5.42 0.83
N ARG A 101 -24.84 -4.65 -0.10
CA ARG A 101 -26.20 -4.90 -0.58
C ARG A 101 -26.23 -6.30 -1.18
N ALA A 102 -26.97 -7.20 -0.54
CA ALA A 102 -27.48 -8.39 -1.19
C ALA A 102 -28.51 -7.93 -2.24
N LEU A 103 -28.08 -7.88 -3.50
CA LEU A 103 -28.96 -8.07 -4.65
C LEU A 103 -29.00 -9.58 -4.91
N HIS A 104 -30.22 -10.13 -4.92
CA HIS A 104 -30.75 -11.29 -5.68
C HIS A 104 -31.67 -12.15 -4.80
N GLY A 105 -32.92 -12.31 -5.26
CA GLY A 105 -33.88 -13.31 -4.76
C GLY A 105 -35.22 -12.71 -4.39
#